data_AF-A0A2S6T861-F1
#
_entry.id   AF-A0A2S6T861-F1
#
_cell.length_a   1.000
_cell.length_b   1.000
_cell.length_c   1.000
_cell.angle_alpha   90.00
_cell.angle_beta   90.00
_cell.angle_gamma   90.00
#
_symmetry.space_group_name_H-M   'P 1'
#
loop_
_entity.id
_entity.type
_entity.pdbx_description
1 polymer ?
#
loop_
_entity_poly.entity_id
_entity_poly.type
_entity_poly.pdbx_seq_one_letter_code
_entity_poly.pdbx_strand_id
1 'polypeptide(L)'
;QLWAESLGKDKKGITAIHAVGTTDQHSQLQLYLDGPKDKFFTFITTNHSNQGLKLHNSTMKEHGVNYLVNKTMGDLMQAEQQATMDTFKKNNFAYREINLPIINEFSIGQLMAMSIIETVATCLYFEVDPFDQPAVEQGKKLTKQYLS
;
A
#
# COMPACT_ATOMS: atom_id res chain seq x y z
N GLN A 1 -6.60 6.64 7.18
CA GLN A 1 -7.76 7.30 7.81
C GLN A 1 -9.03 6.48 7.62
N LEU A 2 -9.56 6.37 6.38
CA LEU A 2 -10.79 5.63 6.04
C LEU A 2 -10.94 4.31 6.80
N TRP A 3 -9.96 3.41 6.67
CA TRP A 3 -10.01 2.10 7.31
C TRP A 3 -9.96 2.16 8.84
N ALA A 4 -9.00 2.92 9.39
CA ALA A 4 -8.69 2.92 10.82
C ALA A 4 -9.77 3.62 11.66
N GLU A 5 -10.25 4.79 11.23
CA GLU A 5 -11.29 5.53 11.96
C GLU A 5 -12.65 4.83 11.87
N SER A 6 -12.99 4.22 10.74
CA SER A 6 -14.26 3.50 10.60
C SER A 6 -14.28 2.18 11.38
N LEU A 7 -13.21 1.37 11.33
CA LEU A 7 -13.19 0.02 11.93
C LEU A 7 -12.66 -0.05 13.35
N GLY A 8 -11.84 0.91 13.78
CA GLY A 8 -11.13 0.88 15.07
C GLY A 8 -12.02 1.18 16.26
N LYS A 9 -13.02 0.33 16.53
CA LYS A 9 -14.08 0.52 17.53
C LYS A 9 -14.34 -0.75 18.30
N ASP A 10 -14.83 -0.62 19.54
CA ASP A 10 -15.21 -1.75 20.38
C ASP A 10 -14.13 -2.83 20.54
N LYS A 11 -12.85 -2.41 20.57
CA LYS A 11 -11.65 -3.27 20.61
C LYS A 11 -11.50 -4.20 19.40
N LYS A 12 -12.23 -3.93 18.32
CA LYS A 12 -12.11 -4.55 16.99
C LYS A 12 -11.35 -3.60 16.05
N GLY A 13 -10.88 -4.16 14.94
CA GLY A 13 -10.23 -3.41 13.88
C GLY A 13 -8.98 -4.11 13.36
N ILE A 14 -8.51 -3.63 12.21
CA ILE A 14 -7.27 -4.07 11.57
C ILE A 14 -6.41 -2.84 11.39
N THR A 15 -5.16 -2.90 11.84
CA THR A 15 -4.21 -1.79 11.69
C THR A 15 -3.84 -1.64 10.22
N ALA A 16 -4.26 -0.53 9.60
CA ALA A 16 -3.84 -0.18 8.25
C ALA A 16 -2.39 0.28 8.27
N ILE A 17 -1.52 -0.42 7.53
CA ILE A 17 -0.11 -0.06 7.34
C ILE A 17 0.07 0.28 5.86
N HIS A 18 0.67 1.44 5.59
CA HIS A 18 0.97 1.89 4.23
C HIS A 18 2.45 1.66 3.91
N ALA A 19 2.72 1.21 2.69
CA ALA A 19 4.07 1.03 2.14
C ALA A 19 4.07 1.40 0.65
N VAL A 20 5.18 1.98 0.17
CA VAL A 20 5.37 2.42 -1.21
C VAL A 20 6.51 1.64 -1.85
N GLY A 21 6.24 1.04 -3.01
CA GLY A 21 7.29 0.47 -3.86
C GLY A 21 8.06 1.58 -4.59
N THR A 22 9.39 1.56 -4.63
CA THR A 22 10.31 0.54 -4.10
C THR A 22 10.96 0.96 -2.76
N THR A 23 10.74 2.21 -2.33
CA THR A 23 11.29 2.79 -1.10
C THR A 23 11.12 1.89 0.13
N ASP A 24 9.92 1.38 0.37
CA ASP A 24 9.63 0.55 1.55
C ASP A 24 10.04 -0.92 1.41
N GLN A 25 10.57 -1.31 0.25
CA GLN A 25 11.33 -2.56 0.12
C GLN A 25 12.61 -2.51 0.95
N HIS A 26 13.14 -1.32 1.22
CA HIS A 26 14.35 -1.11 2.03
C HIS A 26 14.06 -0.73 3.49
N SER A 27 12.79 -0.72 3.90
CA SER A 27 12.40 -0.36 5.28
C SER A 27 11.54 -1.46 5.93
N GLN A 28 10.41 -1.82 5.31
CA GLN A 28 9.40 -2.70 5.91
C GLN A 28 9.44 -4.13 5.38
N LEU A 29 9.95 -4.35 4.17
CA LEU A 29 9.85 -5.65 3.51
C LEU A 29 10.54 -6.80 4.29
N GLN A 30 11.63 -6.52 5.01
CA GLN A 30 12.25 -7.51 5.90
C GLN A 30 11.28 -8.01 6.97
N LEU A 31 10.55 -7.09 7.63
CA LEU A 31 9.51 -7.43 8.61
C LEU A 31 8.35 -8.20 7.96
N TYR A 32 7.99 -7.87 6.73
CA TYR A 32 6.90 -8.55 6.03
C TYR A 32 7.25 -9.98 5.66
N LEU A 33 8.49 -10.24 5.25
CA LEU A 33 8.93 -11.55 4.79
C LEU A 33 9.31 -12.50 5.92
N ASP A 34 9.96 -12.00 6.97
CA ASP A 34 10.55 -12.84 8.03
C ASP A 34 10.03 -12.50 9.44
N GLY A 35 9.10 -11.56 9.54
CA GLY A 35 8.41 -11.25 10.79
C GLY A 35 7.16 -12.10 11.03
N PRO A 36 6.34 -11.70 12.01
CA PRO A 36 5.07 -12.36 12.29
C PRO A 36 4.15 -12.42 11.06
N LYS A 37 3.54 -13.58 10.85
CA LYS A 37 2.57 -13.86 9.77
C LYS A 37 1.15 -13.47 10.16
N ASP A 38 0.98 -12.23 10.57
CA ASP A 38 -0.26 -11.64 11.09
C ASP A 38 -0.81 -10.52 10.17
N LYS A 39 -0.38 -10.50 8.90
CA LYS A 39 -0.69 -9.46 7.92
C LYS A 39 -1.40 -10.04 6.71
N PHE A 40 -2.33 -9.25 6.16
CA PHE A 40 -2.89 -9.43 4.83
C PHE A 40 -2.48 -8.25 3.97
N PHE A 41 -2.08 -8.50 2.72
CA PHE A 41 -1.50 -7.47 1.86
C PHE A 41 -2.42 -7.11 0.70
N THR A 42 -2.51 -5.83 0.38
CA THR A 42 -3.15 -5.33 -0.85
C THR A 42 -2.09 -4.63 -1.67
N PHE A 43 -1.76 -5.19 -2.82
CA PHE A 43 -0.90 -4.53 -3.80
C PHE A 43 -1.78 -3.70 -4.74
N ILE A 44 -1.46 -2.41 -4.86
CA ILE A 44 -2.03 -1.54 -5.89
C ILE A 44 -0.95 -1.40 -6.96
N THR A 45 -1.18 -1.97 -8.14
CA THR A 45 -0.18 -2.10 -9.20
C THR A 45 -0.56 -1.27 -10.42
N THR A 46 0.44 -0.94 -11.23
CA THR A 46 0.23 -0.40 -12.58
C THR A 46 1.29 -0.97 -13.52
N ASN A 47 1.26 -0.56 -14.79
CA ASN A 47 2.28 -0.91 -15.77
C ASN A 47 3.32 0.22 -15.89
N HIS A 48 4.54 -0.05 -15.45
CA HIS A 48 5.67 0.88 -15.53
C HIS A 48 6.54 0.65 -16.79
N SER A 49 6.32 -0.43 -17.54
CA SER A 49 7.20 -0.84 -18.64
C SER A 49 7.39 0.27 -19.68
N ASN A 50 8.63 0.48 -20.10
CA ASN A 50 9.06 1.51 -21.06
C ASN A 50 8.73 2.96 -20.65
N GLN A 51 8.37 3.22 -19.40
CA GLN A 51 8.10 4.58 -18.91
C GLN A 51 9.35 5.22 -18.27
N GLY A 52 9.32 6.55 -18.16
CA GLY A 52 10.37 7.33 -17.50
C GLY A 52 11.65 7.48 -18.32
N LEU A 53 12.73 7.89 -17.65
CA LEU A 53 14.01 8.13 -18.29
C LEU A 53 14.69 6.82 -18.71
N LYS A 54 15.34 6.85 -19.88
CA LYS A 54 16.21 5.74 -20.30
C LYS A 54 17.48 5.74 -19.47
N LEU A 55 17.89 4.56 -19.01
CA LEU A 55 19.13 4.40 -18.26
C LEU A 55 20.34 4.62 -19.18
N HIS A 56 21.37 5.30 -18.67
CA HIS A 56 22.53 5.66 -19.47
C HIS A 56 23.44 4.44 -19.71
N ASN A 57 23.46 3.96 -20.95
CA ASN A 57 24.09 2.69 -21.32
C ASN A 57 25.57 2.59 -20.93
N SER A 58 26.37 3.66 -21.09
CA SER A 58 27.79 3.60 -20.74
C SER A 58 27.99 3.50 -19.23
N THR A 59 27.22 4.27 -18.44
CA THR A 59 27.24 4.19 -16.97
C THR A 59 26.85 2.79 -16.47
N MET A 60 25.81 2.18 -17.05
CA MET A 60 25.41 0.82 -16.66
C MET A 60 26.51 -0.21 -16.95
N LYS A 61 27.20 -0.07 -18.09
CA LYS A 61 28.34 -0.95 -18.45
C LYS A 61 29.54 -0.74 -17.55
N GLU A 62 29.87 0.52 -17.25
CA GLU A 62 30.99 0.90 -16.37
C GLU A 62 30.84 0.28 -14.98
N HIS A 63 29.62 0.29 -14.43
CA HIS A 63 29.30 -0.32 -13.14
C HIS A 63 28.98 -1.82 -13.20
N GLY A 64 29.12 -2.47 -14.36
CA GLY A 64 28.90 -3.92 -14.52
C GLY A 64 27.43 -4.37 -14.44
N VAL A 65 26.46 -3.45 -14.42
CA VAL A 65 25.02 -3.74 -14.35
C VAL A 65 24.40 -3.87 -15.74
N ASN A 66 24.99 -4.74 -16.57
CA ASN A 66 24.65 -4.87 -18.00
C ASN A 66 23.18 -5.23 -18.28
N TYR A 67 22.47 -5.85 -17.33
CA TYR A 67 21.04 -6.18 -17.46
C TYR A 67 20.13 -4.94 -17.55
N LEU A 68 20.64 -3.77 -17.15
CA LEU A 68 19.95 -2.47 -17.25
C LEU A 68 20.23 -1.74 -18.57
N VAL A 69 21.12 -2.25 -19.43
CA VAL A 69 21.40 -1.64 -20.73
C VAL A 69 20.15 -1.68 -21.60
N ASN A 70 19.86 -0.56 -22.26
CA ASN A 70 18.64 -0.33 -23.06
C ASN A 70 17.32 -0.41 -22.29
N LYS A 71 17.34 -0.36 -20.95
CA LYS A 71 16.14 -0.30 -20.12
C LYS A 71 15.78 1.14 -19.74
N THR A 72 14.51 1.37 -19.44
CA THR A 72 14.05 2.59 -18.78
C THR A 72 13.98 2.40 -17.27
N MET A 73 13.87 3.49 -16.52
CA MET A 73 13.59 3.42 -15.08
C MET A 73 12.29 2.67 -14.80
N GLY A 74 11.28 2.86 -15.65
CA GLY A 74 10.01 2.14 -15.56
C GLY A 74 10.14 0.62 -15.73
N ASP A 75 11.05 0.15 -16.59
CA ASP A 75 11.33 -1.30 -16.71
C ASP A 75 11.89 -1.87 -15.40
N LEU A 76 12.77 -1.13 -14.71
CA LEU A 76 13.29 -1.52 -13.41
C LEU A 76 12.18 -1.55 -12.35
N MET A 77 11.35 -0.51 -12.28
CA MET A 77 10.19 -0.47 -11.37
C MET A 77 9.21 -1.61 -11.63
N GLN A 78 8.94 -1.94 -12.90
CA GLN A 78 8.08 -3.07 -13.26
C GLN A 78 8.67 -4.39 -12.77
N ALA A 79 9.98 -4.59 -12.94
CA ALA A 79 10.67 -5.79 -12.47
C ALA A 79 10.62 -5.90 -10.94
N GLU A 80 10.83 -4.80 -10.20
CA GLU A 80 10.77 -4.80 -8.73
C GLU A 80 9.35 -5.04 -8.20
N GLN A 81 8.31 -4.49 -8.85
CA GLN A 81 6.91 -4.79 -8.55
C GLN A 81 6.62 -6.29 -8.69
N GLN A 82 6.99 -6.89 -9.84
CA GLN A 82 6.76 -8.31 -10.10
C GLN A 82 7.56 -9.21 -9.14
N ALA A 83 8.84 -8.90 -8.94
CA ALA A 83 9.71 -9.66 -8.04
C ALA A 83 9.19 -9.67 -6.60
N THR A 84 8.64 -8.55 -6.13
CA THR A 84 8.00 -8.48 -4.80
C THR A 84 6.79 -9.40 -4.74
N MET A 85 5.86 -9.31 -5.68
CA MET A 85 4.66 -10.16 -5.68
C MET A 85 5.00 -11.66 -5.82
N ASP A 86 5.96 -12.01 -6.68
CA ASP A 86 6.42 -13.39 -6.83
C ASP A 86 7.07 -13.93 -5.55
N THR A 87 7.79 -13.07 -4.82
CA THR A 87 8.34 -13.41 -3.51
C THR A 87 7.22 -13.67 -2.50
N PHE A 88 6.16 -12.86 -2.49
CA PHE A 88 5.00 -13.06 -1.61
C PHE A 88 4.28 -14.38 -1.93
N LYS A 89 4.06 -14.65 -3.22
CA LYS A 89 3.46 -15.90 -3.71
C LYS A 89 4.30 -17.11 -3.34
N LYS A 90 5.63 -17.05 -3.54
CA LYS A 90 6.57 -18.13 -3.21
C LYS A 90 6.57 -18.45 -1.71
N ASN A 91 6.43 -17.44 -0.86
CA ASN A 91 6.38 -17.60 0.60
C ASN A 91 4.97 -17.87 1.14
N ASN A 92 3.98 -18.06 0.26
CA ASN A 92 2.59 -18.36 0.59
C ASN A 92 1.94 -17.32 1.50
N PHE A 93 2.22 -16.03 1.28
CA PHE A 93 1.52 -14.94 1.94
C PHE A 93 0.14 -14.73 1.32
N ALA A 94 -0.86 -14.47 2.15
CA ALA A 94 -2.19 -14.08 1.68
C ALA A 94 -2.16 -12.60 1.23
N TYR A 95 -2.45 -12.37 -0.04
CA TYR A 95 -2.55 -11.03 -0.60
C TYR A 95 -3.62 -10.95 -1.68
N ARG A 96 -4.03 -9.73 -2.00
CA ARG A 96 -4.79 -9.40 -3.22
C ARG A 96 -4.04 -8.35 -4.04
N GLU A 97 -4.35 -8.31 -5.33
CA GLU A 97 -3.85 -7.30 -6.26
C GLU A 97 -5.02 -6.47 -6.80
N ILE A 98 -4.85 -5.15 -6.84
CA ILE A 98 -5.72 -4.20 -7.54
C ILE A 98 -4.87 -3.53 -8.62
N ASN A 99 -5.02 -4.00 -9.86
CA ASN A 99 -4.28 -3.44 -11.00
C ASN A 99 -5.02 -2.23 -11.59
N LEU A 100 -4.33 -1.09 -11.66
CA LEU A 100 -4.76 0.15 -12.27
C LEU A 100 -3.97 0.39 -13.56
N PRO A 101 -4.42 -0.12 -14.73
CA PRO A 101 -3.64 -0.06 -15.97
C PRO A 101 -3.45 1.37 -16.50
N ILE A 102 -4.37 2.29 -16.14
CA ILE A 102 -4.29 3.71 -16.45
C ILE A 102 -4.55 4.45 -15.13
N ILE A 103 -3.66 5.38 -14.78
CA ILE A 103 -3.82 6.25 -13.62
C ILE A 103 -4.39 7.59 -14.09
N ASN A 104 -5.68 7.75 -13.90
CA ASN A 104 -6.44 8.98 -14.19
C ASN A 104 -7.54 9.18 -13.15
N GLU A 105 -8.24 10.31 -13.25
CA GLU A 105 -9.31 10.72 -12.33
C GLU A 105 -10.40 9.65 -12.20
N PHE A 106 -10.75 8.99 -13.32
CA PHE A 106 -11.75 7.92 -13.33
C PHE A 106 -11.31 6.70 -12.52
N SER A 107 -10.09 6.20 -12.78
CA SER A 107 -9.53 5.03 -12.10
C SER A 107 -9.34 5.27 -10.59
N ILE A 108 -8.91 6.48 -10.22
CA ILE A 108 -8.74 6.88 -8.82
C ILE A 108 -10.10 7.01 -8.14
N GLY A 109 -11.09 7.62 -8.81
CA GLY A 109 -12.46 7.69 -8.32
C GLY A 109 -13.06 6.31 -8.08
N GLN A 110 -12.83 5.36 -8.99
CA GLN A 110 -13.26 3.97 -8.83
C GLN A 110 -12.60 3.30 -7.62
N LEU A 111 -11.26 3.42 -7.47
CA LEU A 111 -10.54 2.87 -6.32
C LEU A 111 -11.08 3.44 -5.00
N MET A 112 -11.30 4.76 -4.94
CA MET A 112 -11.84 5.42 -3.75
C MET A 112 -13.25 4.92 -3.42
N ALA A 113 -14.15 4.88 -4.40
CA ALA A 113 -15.52 4.42 -4.20
C ALA A 113 -15.56 2.97 -3.72
N MET A 114 -14.78 2.09 -4.34
CA MET A 114 -14.69 0.68 -3.93
C MET A 114 -14.10 0.53 -2.52
N SER A 115 -13.09 1.33 -2.17
CA SER A 115 -12.50 1.31 -0.83
C SER A 115 -13.49 1.77 0.25
N ILE A 116 -14.33 2.76 -0.05
CA ILE A 116 -15.40 3.22 0.86
C ILE A 116 -16.45 2.11 1.04
N ILE A 117 -16.92 1.51 -0.05
CA ILE A 117 -17.91 0.42 -0.01
C ILE A 117 -17.35 -0.78 0.79
N GLU A 118 -16.10 -1.17 0.53
CA GLU A 118 -15.43 -2.24 1.26
C GLU A 118 -15.32 -1.94 2.75
N THR A 119 -14.96 -0.70 3.11
CA THR A 119 -14.85 -0.28 4.51
C THR A 119 -16.19 -0.39 5.22
N VAL A 120 -17.27 0.10 4.59
CA VAL A 120 -18.63 0.01 5.16
C VAL A 120 -19.06 -1.45 5.32
N ALA A 121 -18.87 -2.28 4.28
CA ALA A 121 -19.20 -3.70 4.34
C ALA A 121 -18.42 -4.41 5.47
N THR A 122 -17.15 -4.08 5.65
CA THR A 122 -16.32 -4.66 6.72
C THR A 122 -16.76 -4.20 8.10
N CYS A 123 -17.18 -2.93 8.26
CA CYS A 123 -17.73 -2.44 9.53
C CYS A 123 -19.01 -3.17 9.92
N LEU A 124 -19.90 -3.40 8.94
CA LEU A 124 -21.12 -4.18 9.16
C LEU A 124 -20.80 -5.62 9.57
N TYR A 125 -19.82 -6.24 8.91
CA TYR A 125 -19.34 -7.58 9.29
C TYR A 125 -18.72 -7.61 10.70
N PHE A 126 -18.02 -6.55 11.11
CA PHE A 126 -17.46 -6.42 12.45
C PHE A 126 -18.47 -5.95 13.49
N GLU A 127 -19.72 -5.66 13.10
CA GLU A 127 -20.77 -5.11 13.97
C GLU A 127 -20.33 -3.81 14.68
N VAL A 128 -19.71 -2.90 13.92
CA VAL A 128 -19.33 -1.55 14.40
C VAL A 128 -19.96 -0.48 13.50
N ASP A 129 -20.25 0.69 14.06
CA ASP A 129 -20.75 1.83 13.27
C ASP A 129 -19.62 2.38 12.38
N PRO A 130 -19.78 2.43 11.04
CA PRO A 130 -18.74 2.95 10.15
C PRO A 130 -18.56 4.48 10.17
N PHE A 131 -19.52 5.23 10.70
CA PHE A 131 -19.67 6.68 10.45
C PHE A 131 -19.37 7.59 11.65
N ASP A 132 -19.12 7.02 12.83
CA ASP A 132 -18.77 7.77 14.04
C ASP A 132 -17.28 7.70 14.40
N GLN A 133 -16.85 8.44 15.43
CA GLN A 133 -15.48 8.46 15.94
C GLN A 133 -15.42 8.85 17.43
N PRO A 134 -16.17 8.19 18.32
CA PRO A 134 -16.39 8.68 19.69
C PRO A 134 -15.10 8.83 20.52
N ALA A 135 -14.11 7.97 20.29
CA ALA A 135 -12.88 7.94 21.07
C ALA A 135 -12.02 9.22 20.93
N VAL A 136 -12.08 9.92 19.79
CA VAL A 136 -11.24 11.12 19.56
C VAL A 136 -11.72 12.34 20.36
N GLU A 137 -12.97 12.33 20.83
CA GLU A 137 -13.57 13.45 21.58
C GLU A 137 -12.91 13.65 22.95
N GLN A 138 -12.36 12.59 23.55
CA GLN A 138 -11.64 12.71 24.82
C GLN A 138 -10.43 13.63 24.70
N GLY A 139 -9.64 13.49 23.63
CA GLY A 139 -8.51 14.37 23.36
C GLY A 139 -8.93 15.83 23.24
N LYS A 140 -10.02 16.09 22.50
CA LYS A 140 -10.57 17.45 22.35
C LYS A 140 -10.99 18.07 23.68
N LYS A 141 -11.59 17.29 24.59
CA LYS A 141 -11.99 17.76 25.92
C LYS A 141 -10.77 18.15 26.77
N LEU A 142 -9.75 17.31 26.82
CA LEU A 142 -8.53 17.58 27.58
C LEU A 142 -7.79 18.81 27.04
N THR A 143 -7.69 18.97 25.71
CA THR A 143 -7.10 20.15 25.10
C THR A 143 -7.78 21.45 25.55
N LYS A 144 -9.12 21.47 25.61
CA LYS A 144 -9.86 22.63 26.10
C LYS A 144 -9.57 22.92 27.57
N GLN A 145 -9.46 21.88 28.40
CA GLN A 145 -9.15 22.03 29.83
C GLN A 145 -7.74 22.60 30.08
N TYR A 146 -6.75 22.24 29.25
CA TYR A 146 -5.40 22.76 29.40
C TYR A 146 -5.22 24.19 28.89
N LEU A 147 -6.16 24.69 28.08
CA LEU A 147 -6.13 26.05 27.53
C LEU A 147 -7.02 27.04 28.31
N SER A 148 -7.84 26.55 29.25
CA SER A 148 -8.69 27.36 30.13
C SER A 148 -8.00 27.63 31.46
#